data_AF-A0A9D4SNL9-F1
#
_entry.id   AF-A0A9D4SNL9-F1
#
_cell.length_a   1.000
_cell.length_b   1.000
_cell.length_c   1.000
_cell.angle_alpha   90.00
_cell.angle_beta   90.00
_cell.angle_gamma   90.00
#
_symmetry.space_group_name_H-M   'P 1'
#
loop_
_entity.id
_entity.type
_entity.pdbx_description
1 polymer ?
#
loop_
_entity_poly.entity_id
_entity_poly.type
_entity_poly.pdbx_seq_one_letter_code
_entity_poly.pdbx_strand_id
1 'polypeptide(L)'
;MARLDRRERLDEMRNNRRVYPDPPHSMTRREAALVRRAQTHSLMTPHIQHYIRGKDGSPACVACGGYPDNAHVLWDCPGGRAAMGESLKHIPINLRPATLEEWLADSSPDIMKALLGHLKLLGLSDG
;
A
#
# COMPACT_ATOMS: atom_id res chain seq x y z
N MET A 1 -12.98 -21.11 -33.12
CA MET A 1 -12.18 -21.16 -31.88
C MET A 1 -11.60 -19.77 -31.58
N ALA A 2 -12.29 -18.86 -30.87
CA ALA A 2 -11.81 -17.47 -30.71
C ALA A 2 -12.36 -16.71 -29.47
N ARG A 3 -12.30 -17.30 -28.27
CA ARG A 3 -12.65 -16.59 -27.01
C ARG A 3 -11.68 -16.79 -25.84
N LEU A 4 -10.86 -17.85 -25.87
CA LEU A 4 -9.84 -18.11 -24.84
C LEU A 4 -8.61 -17.19 -24.99
N ASP A 5 -8.25 -16.83 -26.22
CA ASP A 5 -7.07 -16.04 -26.59
C ASP A 5 -7.01 -14.61 -26.00
N ARG A 6 -8.15 -13.91 -25.87
CA ARG A 6 -8.14 -12.53 -25.34
C ARG A 6 -7.95 -12.48 -23.83
N ARG A 7 -8.56 -13.41 -23.09
CA ARG A 7 -8.47 -13.42 -21.62
C ARG A 7 -7.07 -13.82 -21.19
N GLU A 8 -6.53 -14.88 -21.80
CA GLU A 8 -5.17 -15.36 -21.53
C GLU A 8 -4.13 -14.29 -21.82
N ARG A 9 -4.20 -13.59 -22.96
CA ARG A 9 -3.30 -12.46 -23.27
C ARG A 9 -3.41 -11.32 -22.25
N LEU A 10 -4.61 -10.97 -21.79
CA LEU A 10 -4.79 -9.93 -20.79
C LEU A 10 -4.22 -10.35 -19.43
N ASP A 11 -4.38 -11.60 -19.05
CA ASP A 11 -3.84 -12.15 -17.80
C ASP A 11 -2.30 -12.25 -17.87
N GLU A 12 -1.74 -12.66 -19.01
CA GLU A 12 -0.30 -12.63 -19.27
C GLU A 12 0.27 -11.20 -19.20
N MET A 13 -0.38 -10.24 -19.88
CA MET A 13 0.03 -8.83 -19.80
C MET A 13 -0.08 -8.25 -18.38
N ARG A 14 -1.04 -8.72 -17.57
CA ARG A 14 -1.16 -8.30 -16.16
C ARG A 14 -0.03 -8.89 -15.33
N ASN A 15 0.26 -10.18 -15.51
CA ASN A 15 1.34 -10.86 -14.80
C ASN A 15 2.71 -10.25 -15.15
N ASN A 16 2.97 -9.96 -16.43
CA ASN A 16 4.23 -9.37 -16.89
C ASN A 16 4.48 -7.96 -16.36
N ARG A 17 3.43 -7.22 -16.00
CA ARG A 17 3.53 -5.86 -15.42
C ARG A 17 3.54 -5.88 -13.90
N ARG A 18 3.40 -7.04 -13.27
CA ARG A 18 3.21 -7.14 -11.83
C ARG A 18 4.57 -7.18 -11.13
N VAL A 19 4.82 -6.16 -10.29
CA VAL A 19 6.06 -6.05 -9.51
C VAL A 19 5.93 -6.81 -8.17
N TYR A 20 4.73 -6.83 -7.59
CA TYR A 20 4.46 -7.41 -6.27
C TYR A 20 3.48 -8.59 -6.36
N PRO A 21 3.49 -9.54 -5.41
CA PRO A 21 2.57 -10.67 -5.44
C PRO A 21 1.11 -10.23 -5.25
N ASP A 22 0.19 -11.10 -5.66
CA ASP A 22 -1.23 -10.88 -5.38
C ASP A 22 -1.50 -10.96 -3.87
N PRO A 23 -2.42 -10.13 -3.36
CA PRO A 23 -2.89 -10.28 -1.99
C PRO A 23 -3.50 -11.69 -1.79
N PRO A 24 -3.24 -12.34 -0.64
CA PRO A 24 -3.79 -13.66 -0.32
C PRO A 24 -5.30 -13.76 -0.51
N HIS A 25 -5.78 -14.90 -1.00
CA HIS A 25 -7.22 -15.15 -1.18
C HIS A 25 -8.03 -15.16 0.13
N SER A 26 -7.36 -15.29 1.28
CA SER A 26 -7.99 -15.17 2.61
C SER A 26 -8.44 -13.76 2.94
N MET A 27 -7.95 -12.73 2.23
CA MET A 27 -8.37 -11.35 2.43
C MET A 27 -9.76 -11.06 1.89
N THR A 28 -10.45 -10.14 2.55
CA THR A 28 -11.64 -9.53 1.97
C THR A 28 -11.27 -8.75 0.71
N ARG A 29 -12.27 -8.53 -0.17
CA ARG A 29 -12.05 -7.73 -1.40
C ARG A 29 -11.52 -6.34 -1.09
N ARG A 30 -11.97 -5.74 0.01
CA ARG A 30 -11.56 -4.39 0.45
C ARG A 30 -10.11 -4.36 0.88
N GLU A 31 -9.68 -5.29 1.72
CA GLU A 31 -8.29 -5.41 2.15
C GLU A 31 -7.36 -5.65 0.96
N ALA A 32 -7.71 -6.59 0.08
CA ALA A 32 -6.95 -6.85 -1.13
C ALA A 32 -6.87 -5.62 -2.05
N ALA A 33 -7.90 -4.77 -2.08
CA ALA A 33 -7.87 -3.50 -2.82
C ALA A 33 -6.90 -2.49 -2.17
N LEU A 34 -6.87 -2.38 -0.85
CA LEU A 34 -5.92 -1.51 -0.13
C LEU A 34 -4.48 -1.94 -0.36
N VAL A 35 -4.18 -3.24 -0.27
CA VAL A 35 -2.84 -3.77 -0.55
C VAL A 35 -2.43 -3.44 -1.99
N ARG A 36 -3.31 -3.69 -2.98
CA ARG A 36 -3.02 -3.34 -4.38
C ARG A 36 -2.79 -1.84 -4.58
N ARG A 37 -3.55 -0.98 -3.88
CA ARG A 37 -3.34 0.47 -3.93
C ARG A 37 -1.99 0.86 -3.34
N ALA A 38 -1.55 0.20 -2.26
CA ALA A 38 -0.22 0.42 -1.69
C ALA A 38 0.87 0.01 -2.69
N GLN A 39 0.76 -1.20 -3.25
CA GLN A 39 1.67 -1.76 -4.26
C GLN A 39 1.77 -0.93 -5.55
N THR A 40 0.70 -0.22 -5.92
CA THR A 40 0.63 0.59 -7.14
C THR A 40 0.78 2.09 -6.89
N HIS A 41 1.19 2.49 -5.67
CA HIS A 41 1.33 3.90 -5.27
C HIS A 41 0.07 4.74 -5.55
N SER A 42 -1.10 4.16 -5.33
CA SER A 42 -2.41 4.78 -5.57
C SER A 42 -3.30 4.86 -4.32
N LEU A 43 -2.72 4.74 -3.11
CA LEU A 43 -3.47 5.03 -1.88
C LEU A 43 -3.85 6.50 -1.82
N MET A 44 -4.94 6.77 -1.10
CA MET A 44 -5.52 8.09 -1.00
C MET A 44 -4.82 8.96 0.05
N THR A 45 -3.51 9.17 -0.15
CA THR A 45 -2.69 10.06 0.67
C THR A 45 -3.07 11.52 0.49
N PRO A 46 -2.63 12.44 1.38
CA PRO A 46 -2.89 13.86 1.22
C PRO A 46 -2.46 14.41 -0.15
N HIS A 47 -1.38 13.87 -0.74
CA HIS A 47 -0.98 14.22 -2.10
C HIS A 47 -2.07 13.90 -3.14
N ILE A 48 -2.54 12.64 -3.17
CA ILE A 48 -3.55 12.22 -4.15
C ILE A 48 -4.88 12.94 -3.89
N GLN A 49 -5.27 13.12 -2.62
CA GLN A 49 -6.47 13.87 -2.26
C GLN A 49 -6.39 15.33 -2.72
N HIS A 50 -5.23 15.97 -2.57
CA HIS A 50 -5.00 17.34 -3.02
C HIS A 50 -5.12 17.45 -4.54
N TYR A 51 -4.49 16.51 -5.27
CA TYR A 51 -4.54 16.45 -6.72
C TYR A 51 -5.99 16.28 -7.23
N ILE A 52 -6.73 15.32 -6.67
CA ILE A 52 -8.13 15.05 -7.07
C ILE A 52 -9.04 16.26 -6.79
N ARG A 53 -8.83 16.95 -5.67
CA ARG A 53 -9.65 18.10 -5.27
C ARG A 53 -9.25 19.41 -5.94
N GLY A 54 -8.13 19.45 -6.67
CA GLY A 54 -7.63 20.66 -7.33
C GLY A 54 -7.39 21.81 -6.35
N LYS A 55 -6.87 21.51 -5.15
CA LYS A 55 -6.60 22.54 -4.13
C LYS A 55 -5.43 23.43 -4.54
N ASP A 56 -5.48 24.69 -4.13
CA ASP A 56 -4.37 25.63 -4.31
C ASP A 56 -3.21 25.33 -3.35
N GLY A 57 -2.00 25.63 -3.80
CA GLY A 57 -0.77 25.46 -3.01
C GLY A 57 -0.13 24.07 -3.18
N SER A 58 0.84 23.77 -2.31
CA SER A 58 1.51 22.48 -2.29
C SER A 58 0.93 21.58 -1.20
N PRO A 59 0.67 20.29 -1.47
CA PRO A 59 0.25 19.36 -0.44
C PRO A 59 1.36 19.17 0.59
N ALA A 60 0.99 19.07 1.86
CA ALA A 60 1.91 18.87 2.97
C ALA A 60 1.45 17.71 3.86
N CYS A 61 2.42 16.97 4.40
CA CYS A 61 2.21 15.90 5.36
C CYS A 61 1.78 16.48 6.71
N VAL A 62 0.64 16.04 7.23
CA VAL A 62 0.09 16.53 8.51
C VAL A 62 1.00 16.23 9.71
N ALA A 63 1.86 15.22 9.61
CA ALA A 63 2.71 14.78 10.71
C ALA A 63 4.07 15.51 10.77
N CYS A 64 4.63 15.94 9.62
CA CYS A 64 5.97 16.53 9.59
C CYS A 64 6.16 17.70 8.61
N GLY A 65 5.14 18.06 7.83
CA GLY A 65 5.19 19.14 6.84
C GLY A 65 5.87 18.79 5.51
N GLY A 66 6.48 17.61 5.36
CA GLY A 66 7.11 17.16 4.11
C GLY A 66 6.11 16.85 2.99
N TYR A 67 6.62 16.52 1.79
CA TYR A 67 5.78 16.17 0.65
C TYR A 67 5.04 14.84 0.87
N PRO A 68 3.70 14.79 0.85
CA PRO A 68 2.92 13.64 1.36
C PRO A 68 2.61 12.59 0.29
N ASP A 69 3.61 12.15 -0.46
CA ASP A 69 3.44 11.02 -1.38
C ASP A 69 3.31 9.67 -0.64
N ASN A 70 3.11 8.59 -1.38
CA ASN A 70 2.92 7.27 -0.80
C ASN A 70 4.17 6.76 -0.06
N ALA A 71 5.36 6.93 -0.61
CA ALA A 71 6.59 6.45 0.02
C ALA A 71 6.84 7.20 1.34
N HIS A 72 6.68 8.52 1.31
CA HIS A 72 6.80 9.36 2.48
C HIS A 72 5.80 8.97 3.57
N VAL A 73 4.51 8.95 3.25
CA VAL A 73 3.46 8.70 4.26
C VAL A 73 3.57 7.30 4.86
N LEU A 74 3.90 6.29 4.05
CA LEU A 74 3.98 4.91 4.52
C LEU A 74 5.27 4.59 5.27
N TRP A 75 6.41 5.19 4.88
CA TRP A 75 7.72 4.72 5.32
C TRP A 75 8.64 5.81 5.88
N ASP A 76 8.86 6.90 5.15
CA ASP A 76 9.88 7.89 5.53
C ASP A 76 9.42 8.86 6.62
N CYS A 77 8.12 9.11 6.70
CA CYS A 77 7.54 10.06 7.63
C CYS A 77 7.73 9.60 9.09
N PRO A 78 8.15 10.47 10.02
CA PRO A 78 8.23 10.13 11.45
C PRO A 78 6.89 9.61 12.02
N GLY A 79 5.76 10.21 11.61
CA GLY A 79 4.43 9.73 11.99
C GLY A 79 4.11 8.35 11.40
N GLY A 80 4.53 8.11 10.16
CA GLY A 80 4.46 6.79 9.51
C GLY A 80 5.30 5.75 10.26
N ARG A 81 6.53 6.09 10.67
CA ARG A 81 7.40 5.18 11.44
C ARG A 81 6.82 4.82 12.81
N ALA A 82 6.16 5.76 13.48
CA ALA A 82 5.47 5.48 14.73
C ALA A 82 4.31 4.48 14.52
N ALA A 83 3.47 4.70 13.50
CA ALA A 83 2.38 3.80 13.14
C ALA A 83 2.88 2.40 12.71
N MET A 84 4.00 2.36 11.97
CA MET A 84 4.67 1.13 11.58
C MET A 84 5.10 0.33 12.80
N GLY A 85 5.76 0.96 13.78
CA GLY A 85 6.17 0.32 15.02
C GLY A 85 5.01 -0.32 15.79
N GLU A 86 3.87 0.36 15.85
CA GLU A 86 2.65 -0.17 16.46
C GLU A 86 2.07 -1.34 15.66
N SER A 87 2.03 -1.24 14.34
CA SER A 87 1.48 -2.29 13.47
C SER A 87 2.32 -3.58 13.45
N LEU A 88 3.65 -3.45 13.58
CA LEU A 88 4.60 -4.56 13.58
C LEU A 88 4.91 -5.10 14.98
N LYS A 89 4.26 -4.59 16.04
CA LYS A 89 4.58 -4.96 17.43
C LYS A 89 4.52 -6.46 17.71
N HIS A 90 3.62 -7.17 17.02
CA HIS A 90 3.43 -8.61 17.16
C HIS A 90 4.32 -9.45 16.22
N ILE A 91 5.01 -8.80 15.28
CA ILE A 91 5.91 -9.47 14.34
C ILE A 91 7.30 -9.59 14.99
N PRO A 92 7.90 -10.79 15.02
CA PRO A 92 9.29 -10.99 15.46
C PRO A 92 10.25 -10.07 14.70
N ILE A 93 11.22 -9.48 15.40
CA ILE A 93 12.13 -8.46 14.83
C ILE A 93 12.83 -8.96 13.56
N ASN A 94 13.23 -10.23 13.53
CA ASN A 94 13.90 -10.87 12.40
C ASN A 94 13.00 -11.11 11.17
N LEU A 95 11.68 -10.92 11.30
CA LEU A 95 10.70 -11.05 10.23
C LEU A 95 10.10 -9.69 9.84
N ARG A 96 10.52 -8.59 10.47
CA ARG A 96 10.01 -7.26 10.12
C ARG A 96 10.65 -6.81 8.81
N PRO A 97 9.88 -6.18 7.91
CA PRO A 97 10.43 -5.60 6.69
C PRO A 97 11.43 -4.49 7.03
N ALA A 98 12.56 -4.46 6.33
CA ALA A 98 13.58 -3.42 6.46
C ALA A 98 13.36 -2.26 5.47
N THR A 99 12.57 -2.48 4.42
CA THR A 99 12.15 -1.45 3.44
C THR A 99 10.66 -1.53 3.12
N LEU A 100 10.13 -0.48 2.50
CA LEU A 100 8.73 -0.48 2.03
C LEU A 100 8.51 -1.54 0.95
N GLU A 101 9.48 -1.72 0.05
CA GLU A 101 9.43 -2.69 -1.03
C GLU A 101 9.37 -4.12 -0.48
N GLU A 102 10.17 -4.44 0.54
CA GLU A 102 10.11 -5.73 1.23
C GLU A 102 8.73 -5.96 1.86
N TRP A 103 8.16 -4.92 2.49
CA TRP A 103 6.82 -5.03 3.06
C TRP A 103 5.75 -5.30 1.99
N LEU A 104 5.82 -4.63 0.85
CA LEU A 104 4.86 -4.79 -0.25
C LEU A 104 5.04 -6.09 -1.03
N ALA A 105 6.24 -6.67 -1.00
CA ALA A 105 6.59 -7.94 -1.62
C ALA A 105 6.24 -9.17 -0.78
N ASP A 106 6.01 -9.03 0.53
CA ASP A 106 5.72 -10.15 1.42
C ASP A 106 4.21 -10.46 1.47
N SER A 107 3.80 -11.57 0.85
CA SER A 107 2.40 -12.02 0.84
C SER A 107 1.98 -12.84 2.07
N SER A 108 2.80 -12.93 3.12
CA SER A 108 2.44 -13.67 4.33
C SER A 108 1.25 -12.99 5.05
N PRO A 109 0.31 -13.79 5.62
CA PRO A 109 -0.89 -13.23 6.25
C PRO A 109 -0.58 -12.24 7.38
N ASP A 110 0.44 -12.51 8.19
CA ASP A 110 0.79 -11.67 9.34
C ASP A 110 1.38 -10.32 8.93
N ILE A 111 2.29 -10.31 7.95
CA ILE A 111 2.90 -9.09 7.43
C ILE A 111 1.88 -8.23 6.70
N MET A 112 1.00 -8.86 5.94
CA MET A 112 -0.09 -8.17 5.27
C MET A 112 -1.14 -7.62 6.24
N LYS A 113 -1.45 -8.35 7.32
CA LYS A 113 -2.32 -7.84 8.38
C LYS A 113 -1.68 -6.65 9.10
N ALA A 114 -0.37 -6.68 9.33
CA ALA A 114 0.36 -5.54 9.86
C ALA A 114 0.29 -4.33 8.90
N LEU A 115 0.46 -4.54 7.58
CA LEU A 115 0.33 -3.48 6.58
C LEU A 115 -1.06 -2.83 6.66
N LEU A 116 -2.13 -3.63 6.71
CA LEU A 116 -3.50 -3.11 6.83
C LEU A 116 -3.71 -2.34 8.14
N GLY A 117 -3.13 -2.81 9.24
CA GLY A 117 -3.12 -2.10 10.52
C GLY A 117 -2.42 -0.74 10.42
N HIS A 118 -1.26 -0.70 9.77
CA HIS A 118 -0.50 0.52 9.48
C HIS A 118 -1.32 1.52 8.65
N LEU A 119 -1.93 1.06 7.55
CA LEU A 119 -2.79 1.90 6.70
C LEU A 119 -3.98 2.47 7.48
N LYS A 120 -4.56 1.69 8.40
CA LYS A 120 -5.65 2.15 9.27
C LYS A 120 -5.18 3.23 10.25
N LEU A 121 -4.02 3.04 10.89
CA LEU A 121 -3.43 4.03 11.80
C LEU A 121 -3.12 5.36 11.09
N LEU A 122 -2.76 5.29 9.81
CA LEU A 122 -2.54 6.46 8.96
C LEU A 122 -3.84 7.08 8.39
N GLY A 123 -5.00 6.49 8.65
CA GLY A 123 -6.28 6.94 8.10
C GLY A 123 -6.44 6.71 6.59
N LEU A 124 -5.67 5.78 6.02
CA LEU A 124 -5.68 5.43 4.59
C LEU A 124 -6.61 4.24 4.26
N SER A 125 -7.36 3.74 5.25
CA SER A 125 -8.27 2.60 5.11
C SER A 125 -9.61 2.93 4.45
N ASP A 126 -10.00 4.21 4.39
CA ASP A 126 -11.34 4.67 4.03
C ASP A 126 -11.33 5.58 2.79
N GLY A 127 -11.36 4.96 1.61
CA GLY A 127 -11.60 5.60 0.31
C GLY A 127 -11.80 4.59 -0.81
#